data_AF-A0A5K0XAA9-F1
#
_entry.id   AF-A0A5K0XAA9-F1
#
_cell.length_a   1.000
_cell.length_b   1.000
_cell.length_c   1.000
_cell.angle_alpha   90.00
_cell.angle_beta   90.00
_cell.angle_gamma   90.00
#
_symmetry.space_group_name_H-M   'P 1'
#
loop_
_entity.id
_entity.type
_entity.pdbx_description
1 polymer ?
#
loop_
_entity_poly.entity_id
_entity_poly.type
_entity_poly.pdbx_seq_one_letter_code
_entity_poly.pdbx_strand_id
1 'polypeptide(L)' 'VWDIKGRSVKLVHEVKEHRKTVTCFGLFEPGDSLLSGSMDKTIR' A
#
# COMPACT_ATOMS: atom_id res chain seq x y z
N VAL A 1 -2.45 -3.97 3.11
CA VAL A 1 -3.81 -3.39 3.15
C VAL A 1 -4.59 -4.02 4.29
N TRP A 2 -5.25 -3.18 5.08
CA TRP A 2 -5.98 -3.57 6.28
C TRP A 2 -7.46 -3.19 6.10
N ASP A 3 -8.36 -4.08 6.52
CA ASP A 3 -9.79 -3.77 6.69
C ASP A 3 -10.01 -3.44 8.16
N ILE A 4 -10.46 -2.23 8.42
CA ILE A 4 -10.68 -1.70 9.77
C ILE A 4 -12.19 -1.53 9.96
N LYS A 5 -12.75 -2.31 10.89
CA LYS A 5 -14.19 -2.30 11.22
C LYS A 5 -14.38 -2.08 12.71
N GLY A 6 -14.74 -0.86 13.10
CA GLY A 6 -14.90 -0.48 14.50
C GLY A 6 -13.60 -0.65 15.28
N ARG A 7 -13.58 -1.58 16.24
CA ARG A 7 -12.38 -1.93 17.03
C ARG A 7 -11.61 -3.14 16.47
N SER A 8 -12.06 -3.73 15.37
CA SER A 8 -11.44 -4.89 14.75
C SER A 8 -10.58 -4.46 13.55
N VAL A 9 -9.39 -5.06 13.45
CA VAL A 9 -8.46 -4.83 12.33
C VAL A 9 -8.11 -6.20 11.74
N LYS A 10 -8.27 -6.35 10.43
CA LYS A 10 -7.94 -7.57 9.69
C LYS A 10 -6.93 -7.25 8.59
N LEU A 11 -5.84 -8.02 8.53
CA LEU A 11 -4.94 -7.99 7.38
C LEU A 11 -5.68 -8.59 6.18
N VAL A 12 -5.88 -7.80 5.13
CA VAL A 12 -6.54 -8.27 3.90
C VAL A 12 -5.50 -8.70 2.89
N HIS A 13 -4.46 -7.88 2.71
CA HIS A 13 -3.38 -8.16 1.76
C HIS A 13 -2.03 -7.72 2.32
N GLU A 14 -1.05 -8.60 2.17
CA GLU A 14 0.36 -8.27 2.28
C GLU A 14 0.93 -8.18 0.86
N VAL A 15 1.42 -7.00 0.47
CA VAL A 15 1.91 -6.74 -0.89
C VAL A 15 3.44 -6.68 -0.83
N LYS A 16 4.10 -7.60 -1.53
CA LYS A 16 5.57 -7.79 -1.53
C LYS A 16 6.17 -7.58 -2.92
N GLU A 17 5.86 -6.45 -3.55
CA GLU A 17 6.33 -6.17 -4.91
C GLU A 17 7.66 -5.42 -4.96
N HIS A 18 7.88 -4.50 -4.02
CA HIS A 18 9.12 -3.74 -3.97
C HIS A 18 10.29 -4.60 -3.50
N ARG A 19 11.43 -4.40 -4.14
CA ARG A 19 12.69 -5.10 -3.80
C ARG A 19 13.48 -4.39 -2.71
N LYS A 20 13.11 -3.15 -2.39
CA LYS A 20 13.71 -2.31 -1.35
C LYS A 20 12.64 -1.58 -0.55
N THR A 21 13.08 -0.89 0.50
CA THR A 21 12.24 -0.11 1.40
C THR A 21 11.31 0.85 0.66
N VAL A 22 10.02 0.73 0.94
CA VAL A 22 9.00 1.70 0.54
C VAL A 22 9.17 2.97 1.35
N THR A 23 9.23 4.11 0.68
CA THR A 23 9.51 5.41 1.30
C THR A 23 8.30 6.32 1.37
N CYS A 24 7.28 6.07 0.55
CA CYS A 24 6.06 6.87 0.52
C CYS A 24 4.87 6.11 -0.07
N PHE A 25 3.67 6.60 0.22
CA PHE A 25 2.42 6.19 -0.38
C PHE A 25 1.62 7.40 -0.83
N GLY A 26 0.79 7.24 -1.85
CA GLY A 26 -0.16 8.25 -2.33
C GLY A 26 -1.51 7.60 -2.64
N LEU A 27 -2.60 8.22 -2.19
CA LEU A 27 -3.95 7.79 -2.53
C LEU A 27 -4.33 8.36 -3.90
N PHE A 28 -4.87 7.52 -4.76
CA PHE A 28 -5.41 7.90 -6.06
C PHE A 28 -6.90 7.59 -6.06
N GLU A 29 -7.73 8.62 -5.93
CA GLU A 29 -9.20 8.48 -5.81
C GLU A 29 -9.87 7.77 -6.99
N PRO A 30 -9.40 7.89 -8.25
CA PRO A 30 -9.96 7.11 -9.34
C PRO A 30 -9.64 5.62 -9.14
N GLY A 31 -10.65 4.84 -8.73
CA GLY A 31 -10.59 3.38 -8.70
C GLY A 31 -9.96 2.77 -7.45
N ASP A 32 -10.09 3.41 -6.28
CA ASP A 32 -9.64 2.88 -4.97
C ASP A 32 -8.19 2.37 -5.00
N SER A 33 -7.33 3.09 -5.73
CA SER A 33 -5.97 2.66 -5.99
C SER A 33 -4.98 3.39 -5.08
N LEU A 34 -3.97 2.66 -4.63
CA LEU A 34 -2.87 3.18 -3.80
C LEU A 34 -1.59 3.09 -4.60
N LEU A 35 -0.87 4.20 -4.69
CA LEU A 35 0.48 4.24 -5.24
C LEU A 35 1.50 4.10 -4.12
N SER A 36 2.58 3.35 -4.37
CA SER A 36 3.72 3.22 -3.48
C SER A 36 5.03 3.54 -4.18
N GLY A 37 5.88 4.35 -3.55
CA GLY A 37 7.22 4.67 -4.03
C GLY A 37 8.30 4.00 -3.20
N SER A 38 9.35 3.50 -3.84
CA SER A 38 10.43 2.76 -3.16
C SER A 38 11.83 3.19 -3.60
N MET A 39 12.81 2.91 -2.74
CA MET A 39 14.23 3.06 -3.03
C MET A 39 14.75 2.11 -4.13
N ASP A 40 13.93 1.17 -4.60
CA ASP A 40 14.20 0.37 -5.80
C ASP A 40 13.96 1.14 -7.12
N LYS A 41 13.59 2.42 -7.03
CA LYS A 41 13.32 3.33 -8.15
C LYS A 41 12.09 2.94 -8.96
N THR A 42 11.10 2.32 -8.33
CA THR A 42 9.81 2.00 -8.94
C THR A 42 8.65 2.65 -8.20
N ILE A 43 7.57 2.87 -8.94
CA ILE A 43 6.24 3.17 -8.40
C ILE A 43 5.37 1.94 -8.71
N ARG A 44 4.60 1.50 -7.72
CA ARG A 44 3.60 0.44 -7.85
C ARG A 44 2.23 0.99 -7.50
#